data_AF-A0A8H6F589-F1
#
_entry.id   AF-A0A8H6F589-F1
#
_cell.length_a   1.000
_cell.length_b   1.000
_cell.length_c   1.000
_cell.angle_alpha   90.00
_cell.angle_beta   90.00
_cell.angle_gamma   90.00
#
_symmetry.space_group_name_H-M   'P 1'
#
loop_
_entity.id
_entity.type
_entity.pdbx_description
1 polymer ?
#
loop_
_entity_poly.entity_id
_entity_poly.type
_entity_poly.pdbx_seq_one_letter_code
_entity_poly.pdbx_strand_id
1 'polypeptide(L)'
;MNDIDNLAEIKKKLWNGSINVKILLNIEDQIIEYLLTIPRNSYFPTVFPQLIRYFQNFITTIELSKVPIWLEFEEVPLKWNLPVGVLVHNSFNEKLAGDGQIDYMKTMNRILMNQLKQSCFVLNGTAKPIMQLSEANTNQLWKSLISRNLGDFNVLNKKIIKTIDRIPVKIYIAGSPIVVQAPISKDQTLQEILSLHTPNLSSSSSSI
;
A
#
# COMPACT_ATOMS: atom_id res chain seq x y z
N MET A 1 19.56 3.90 -26.22
CA MET A 1 18.34 4.42 -25.56
C MET A 1 18.78 4.87 -24.18
N ASN A 2 18.73 6.17 -23.85
CA ASN A 2 19.36 6.70 -22.65
C ASN A 2 18.72 6.09 -21.39
N ASP A 3 19.54 5.67 -20.42
CA ASP A 3 19.07 5.02 -19.17
C ASP A 3 18.03 5.84 -18.40
N ILE A 4 18.07 7.16 -18.54
CA ILE A 4 17.12 8.11 -17.94
C ILE A 4 15.71 7.96 -18.53
N ASP A 5 15.60 7.77 -19.84
CA ASP A 5 14.32 7.61 -20.53
C ASP A 5 13.68 6.28 -20.13
N ASN A 6 14.50 5.24 -19.99
CA ASN A 6 14.06 3.93 -19.51
C ASN A 6 13.53 3.99 -18.06
N LEU A 7 14.21 4.71 -17.17
CA LEU A 7 13.74 4.88 -15.79
C LEU A 7 12.41 5.64 -15.69
N ALA A 8 12.23 6.67 -16.52
CA ALA A 8 10.97 7.41 -16.58
C ALA A 8 9.83 6.52 -17.09
N GLU A 9 10.10 5.69 -18.10
CA GLU A 9 9.15 4.73 -18.64
C GLU A 9 8.75 3.65 -17.62
N ILE A 10 9.73 3.08 -16.90
CA ILE A 10 9.48 2.10 -15.83
C ILE A 10 8.61 2.71 -14.74
N LYS A 11 8.92 3.93 -14.28
CA LYS A 11 8.09 4.63 -13.27
C LYS A 11 6.66 4.84 -13.76
N LYS A 12 6.48 5.19 -15.03
CA LYS A 12 5.15 5.36 -15.64
C LYS A 12 4.39 4.03 -15.70
N LYS A 13 5.05 2.93 -16.08
CA LYS A 13 4.45 1.58 -16.08
C LYS A 13 4.05 1.14 -14.68
N LEU A 14 4.92 1.35 -13.69
CA LEU A 14 4.62 1.04 -12.28
C LEU A 14 3.44 1.88 -11.75
N TRP A 15 3.41 3.18 -12.08
CA TRP A 15 2.31 4.06 -11.68
C TRP A 15 1.00 3.66 -12.35
N ASN A 16 1.01 3.26 -13.62
CA ASN A 16 -0.22 2.90 -14.33
C ASN A 16 -0.66 1.45 -14.08
N GLY A 17 0.12 0.65 -13.35
CA GLY A 17 -0.23 -0.72 -13.01
C GLY A 17 -1.52 -0.79 -12.19
N SER A 18 -2.51 -1.52 -12.69
CA SER A 18 -3.80 -1.73 -12.04
C SER A 18 -4.13 -3.22 -11.88
N ILE A 19 -5.13 -3.50 -11.04
CA ILE A 19 -5.68 -4.82 -10.79
C ILE A 19 -7.20 -4.72 -10.85
N ASN A 20 -7.82 -5.68 -11.51
CA ASN A 20 -9.28 -5.83 -11.48
C ASN A 20 -9.65 -6.58 -10.21
N VAL A 21 -10.51 -5.98 -9.41
CA VAL A 21 -11.00 -6.52 -8.15
C VAL A 21 -12.50 -6.73 -8.28
N LYS A 22 -12.96 -7.88 -7.80
CA LYS A 22 -14.38 -8.20 -7.65
C LYS A 22 -14.70 -8.17 -6.16
N ILE A 23 -15.61 -7.29 -5.77
CA ILE A 23 -16.09 -7.18 -4.39
C ILE A 23 -17.47 -7.82 -4.34
N LEU A 24 -17.62 -8.77 -3.42
CA LEU A 24 -18.86 -9.49 -3.19
C LEU A 24 -19.42 -9.03 -1.85
N LEU A 25 -20.70 -8.67 -1.83
CA LEU A 25 -21.44 -8.44 -0.60
C LEU A 25 -22.58 -9.44 -0.54
N ASN A 26 -22.57 -10.26 0.50
CA ASN A 26 -23.66 -11.20 0.76
C ASN A 26 -24.71 -10.50 1.64
N ILE A 27 -25.90 -10.31 1.11
CA ILE A 27 -27.05 -9.74 1.84
C ILE A 27 -28.15 -10.78 1.81
N GLU A 28 -28.47 -11.35 2.97
CA GLU A 28 -29.52 -12.38 3.11
C GLU A 28 -29.30 -13.55 2.12
N ASP A 29 -30.12 -13.62 1.07
CA ASP A 29 -30.10 -14.65 0.01
C ASP A 29 -29.55 -14.15 -1.33
N GLN A 30 -29.03 -12.91 -1.40
CA GLN A 30 -28.52 -12.31 -2.64
C GLN A 30 -27.04 -11.93 -2.51
N ILE A 31 -26.28 -12.31 -3.54
CA ILE A 31 -24.88 -11.91 -3.70
C ILE A 31 -24.84 -10.73 -4.66
N ILE A 32 -24.42 -9.57 -4.15
CA ILE A 32 -24.24 -8.36 -4.95
C ILE A 32 -22.78 -8.22 -5.31
N GLU A 33 -22.52 -8.05 -6.60
CA GLU A 33 -21.17 -8.00 -7.14
C GLU A 33 -20.83 -6.60 -7.61
N TYR A 34 -19.64 -6.12 -7.24
CA TYR A 34 -19.10 -4.85 -7.71
C TYR A 34 -17.71 -5.06 -8.31
N LEU A 35 -17.58 -4.77 -9.61
CA LEU A 35 -16.31 -4.88 -10.34
C LEU A 35 -15.66 -3.51 -10.43
N LEU A 36 -14.40 -3.41 -10.02
CA LEU A 36 -13.63 -2.19 -10.11
C LEU A 36 -12.16 -2.44 -10.44
N THR A 37 -11.55 -1.51 -11.15
CA THR A 37 -10.11 -1.53 -11.42
C THR A 37 -9.41 -0.58 -10.46
N ILE A 38 -8.49 -1.11 -9.64
CA ILE A 38 -7.76 -0.34 -8.62
C ILE A 38 -6.26 -0.30 -8.97
N PRO A 39 -5.58 0.87 -8.88
CA PRO A 39 -4.14 0.94 -9.06
C PRO A 39 -3.38 0.15 -7.98
N ARG A 40 -2.30 -0.54 -8.38
CA ARG A 40 -1.48 -1.39 -7.48
C ARG A 40 -0.83 -0.63 -6.33
N ASN A 41 -0.44 0.62 -6.58
CA ASN A 41 0.15 1.53 -5.61
C ASN A 41 -0.91 2.40 -4.87
N SER A 42 -2.19 2.07 -5.01
CA SER A 42 -3.27 2.66 -4.21
C SER A 42 -3.59 1.78 -2.99
N TYR A 43 -4.52 2.25 -2.17
CA TYR A 43 -5.00 1.57 -0.96
C TYR A 43 -6.52 1.42 -1.00
N PHE A 44 -7.05 0.33 -0.42
CA PHE A 44 -8.50 0.05 -0.40
C PHE A 44 -9.37 1.16 0.23
N PRO A 45 -8.96 1.83 1.31
CA PRO A 45 -9.75 2.94 1.87
C PRO A 45 -10.11 4.06 0.88
N THR A 46 -9.31 4.24 -0.18
CA THR A 46 -9.60 5.25 -1.20
C THR A 46 -10.86 4.93 -2.01
N VAL A 47 -11.26 3.66 -2.09
CA VAL A 47 -12.46 3.21 -2.82
C VAL A 47 -13.67 3.01 -1.90
N PHE A 48 -13.48 3.00 -0.58
CA PHE A 48 -14.57 2.77 0.38
C PHE A 48 -15.77 3.72 0.20
N PRO A 49 -15.60 5.04 0.01
CA PRO A 49 -16.74 5.93 -0.21
C PRO A 49 -17.61 5.54 -1.43
N GLN A 50 -16.96 5.07 -2.50
CA GLN A 50 -17.64 4.60 -3.71
C GLN A 50 -18.39 3.28 -3.46
N LEU A 51 -17.77 2.35 -2.74
CA LEU A 51 -18.37 1.07 -2.38
C LEU A 51 -19.57 1.26 -1.45
N ILE A 52 -19.41 2.07 -0.40
CA ILE A 52 -20.49 2.42 0.54
C ILE A 52 -21.68 2.98 -0.23
N ARG A 53 -21.45 3.96 -1.11
CA ARG A 53 -22.52 4.56 -1.90
C ARG A 53 -23.24 3.56 -2.80
N TYR A 54 -22.51 2.61 -3.38
CA TYR A 54 -23.11 1.59 -4.24
C TYR A 54 -23.92 0.57 -3.43
N PHE A 55 -23.34 -0.01 -2.38
CA PHE A 55 -23.96 -1.05 -1.57
C PHE A 55 -25.08 -0.54 -0.66
N GLN A 56 -25.04 0.73 -0.26
CA GLN A 56 -26.13 1.37 0.51
C GLN A 56 -27.46 1.35 -0.24
N ASN A 57 -27.47 1.30 -1.58
CA ASN A 57 -28.71 1.20 -2.36
C ASN A 57 -29.44 -0.14 -2.15
N PHE A 58 -28.74 -1.15 -1.65
CA PHE A 58 -29.28 -2.50 -1.44
C PHE A 58 -29.47 -2.83 0.04
N ILE A 59 -28.83 -2.08 0.95
CA ILE A 59 -28.99 -2.21 2.40
C ILE A 59 -29.88 -1.08 2.91
N THR A 60 -31.08 -1.42 3.35
CA THR A 60 -32.02 -0.46 3.96
C THR A 60 -32.00 -0.48 5.49
N THR A 61 -31.48 -1.56 6.09
CA THR A 61 -31.51 -1.80 7.53
C THR A 61 -30.41 -1.06 8.30
N ILE A 62 -29.26 -0.82 7.66
CA ILE A 62 -28.06 -0.25 8.30
C ILE A 62 -27.48 0.85 7.41
N GLU A 63 -27.06 1.94 8.04
CA GLU A 63 -26.30 2.99 7.37
C GLU A 63 -24.80 2.62 7.38
N LEU A 64 -24.29 2.15 6.23
CA LEU A 64 -22.91 1.72 6.05
C LEU A 64 -21.88 2.83 6.34
N SER A 65 -22.28 4.10 6.22
CA SER A 65 -21.42 5.25 6.52
C SER A 65 -21.03 5.33 8.00
N LYS A 66 -21.81 4.71 8.89
CA LYS A 66 -21.65 4.78 10.35
C LYS A 66 -21.05 3.53 10.97
N VAL A 67 -20.86 2.47 10.19
CA VAL A 67 -20.39 1.17 10.66
C VAL A 67 -18.96 0.94 10.17
N PRO A 68 -18.09 0.28 10.96
CA PRO A 68 -16.79 -0.16 10.46
C PRO A 68 -16.96 -1.16 9.30
N ILE A 69 -16.22 -0.93 8.21
CA ILE A 69 -16.22 -1.76 7.00
C ILE A 69 -14.80 -2.27 6.82
N TRP A 70 -14.69 -3.57 6.58
CA TRP A 70 -13.46 -4.23 6.20
C TRP A 70 -13.71 -5.14 5.01
N LEU A 71 -12.63 -5.55 4.36
CA LEU A 71 -12.67 -6.51 3.27
C LEU A 71 -12.09 -7.84 3.77
N GLU A 72 -12.61 -8.94 3.27
CA GLU A 72 -12.13 -10.28 3.57
C GLU A 72 -11.79 -11.00 2.26
N PHE A 73 -10.79 -11.87 2.32
CA PHE A 73 -10.43 -12.78 1.23
C PHE A 73 -10.15 -14.15 1.84
N GLU A 74 -10.86 -15.18 1.38
CA GLU A 74 -10.77 -16.54 1.93
C GLU A 74 -10.93 -16.56 3.46
N GLU A 75 -11.95 -15.86 3.98
CA GLU A 75 -12.24 -15.72 5.42
C GLU A 75 -11.15 -15.03 6.25
N VAL A 76 -10.13 -14.46 5.59
CA VAL A 76 -9.08 -13.66 6.24
C VAL A 76 -9.33 -12.18 5.99
N PRO A 77 -9.47 -11.36 7.05
CA PRO A 77 -9.56 -9.90 6.91
C PRO A 77 -8.33 -9.34 6.19
N LEU A 78 -8.53 -8.41 5.26
CA LEU A 78 -7.47 -7.77 4.50
C LEU A 78 -6.90 -6.55 5.24
N LYS A 79 -5.57 -6.46 5.27
CA LYS A 79 -4.82 -5.31 5.83
C LYS A 79 -4.94 -4.07 4.94
N TRP A 80 -5.92 -3.22 5.22
CA TRP A 80 -6.15 -2.01 4.42
C TRP A 80 -4.99 -1.01 4.40
N ASN A 81 -4.04 -1.09 5.35
CA ASN A 81 -2.85 -0.23 5.44
C ASN A 81 -1.72 -0.61 4.47
N LEU A 82 -1.88 -1.68 3.70
CA LEU A 82 -0.94 -2.10 2.66
C LEU A 82 -1.43 -1.71 1.26
N PRO A 83 -0.52 -1.46 0.30
CA PRO A 83 -0.91 -1.22 -1.08
C PRO A 83 -1.66 -2.42 -1.66
N VAL A 84 -2.64 -2.16 -2.53
CA VAL A 84 -3.49 -3.19 -3.14
C VAL A 84 -2.66 -4.25 -3.87
N GLY A 85 -1.59 -3.85 -4.56
CA GLY A 85 -0.71 -4.79 -5.27
C GLY A 85 0.03 -5.77 -4.35
N VAL A 86 0.26 -5.41 -3.08
CA VAL A 86 0.91 -6.26 -2.08
C VAL A 86 -0.11 -7.21 -1.45
N LEU A 87 -1.34 -6.74 -1.23
CA LEU A 87 -2.41 -7.50 -0.60
C LEU A 87 -2.89 -8.69 -1.43
N VAL A 88 -2.93 -8.55 -2.76
CA VAL A 88 -3.32 -9.65 -3.67
C VAL A 88 -2.42 -10.89 -3.51
N HIS A 89 -1.22 -10.72 -2.97
CA HIS A 89 -0.31 -11.83 -2.72
C HIS A 89 -0.25 -12.28 -1.26
N ASN A 90 -0.84 -11.52 -0.32
CA ASN A 90 -0.72 -11.81 1.10
C ASN A 90 -2.01 -11.51 1.88
N SER A 91 -2.70 -12.58 2.28
CA SER A 91 -3.82 -12.54 3.22
C SER A 91 -3.28 -12.51 4.65
N PHE A 92 -3.61 -11.48 5.42
CA PHE A 92 -3.12 -11.32 6.79
C PHE A 92 -4.21 -10.82 7.72
N ASN A 93 -4.45 -11.53 8.81
CA ASN A 93 -5.42 -11.13 9.83
C ASN A 93 -4.86 -10.00 10.74
N GLU A 94 -5.58 -8.90 10.89
CA GLU A 94 -5.33 -7.90 11.93
C GLU A 94 -6.65 -7.22 12.34
N LYS A 95 -7.01 -7.28 13.62
CA LYS A 95 -8.23 -6.66 14.16
C LYS A 95 -8.07 -5.15 14.23
N LEU A 96 -9.07 -4.41 13.78
CA LEU A 96 -9.15 -2.96 13.96
C LEU A 96 -9.69 -2.64 15.35
N ALA A 97 -8.88 -1.94 16.15
CA ALA A 97 -9.33 -1.30 17.38
C ALA A 97 -9.72 0.16 17.08
N GLY A 98 -10.97 0.53 17.34
CA GLY A 98 -11.41 1.91 17.23
C GLY A 98 -12.92 2.08 17.30
N ASP A 99 -13.43 2.28 18.51
CA ASP A 99 -14.81 2.64 18.82
C ASP A 99 -15.02 4.14 18.47
N GLY A 100 -15.43 4.44 17.24
CA GLY A 100 -15.66 5.80 16.77
C GLY A 100 -15.90 5.89 15.26
N GLN A 101 -16.41 7.01 14.78
CA GLN A 101 -16.62 7.28 13.35
C GLN A 101 -15.25 7.27 12.62
N ILE A 102 -14.88 6.13 12.03
CA ILE A 102 -13.56 5.92 11.45
C ILE A 102 -13.45 6.72 10.14
N ASP A 103 -12.78 7.86 10.17
CA ASP A 103 -12.30 8.51 8.95
C ASP A 103 -11.11 7.72 8.40
N TYR A 104 -11.41 6.78 7.51
CA TYR A 104 -10.40 5.92 6.87
C TYR A 104 -9.38 6.74 6.07
N MET A 105 -9.78 7.86 5.47
CA MET A 105 -8.91 8.68 4.62
C MET A 105 -7.89 9.43 5.48
N LYS A 106 -8.34 10.04 6.58
CA LYS A 106 -7.44 10.71 7.53
C LYS A 106 -6.50 9.72 8.20
N THR A 107 -7.02 8.57 8.61
CA THR A 107 -6.21 7.52 9.24
C THR A 107 -5.18 6.95 8.27
N MET A 108 -5.57 6.72 7.02
CA MET A 108 -4.67 6.29 5.95
C MET A 108 -3.55 7.31 5.72
N ASN A 109 -3.89 8.59 5.58
CA ASN A 109 -2.90 9.64 5.40
C ASN A 109 -1.86 9.61 6.54
N ARG A 110 -2.31 9.49 7.80
CA ARG A 110 -1.42 9.38 8.95
C ARG A 110 -0.49 8.16 8.86
N ILE A 111 -1.01 6.99 8.52
CA ILE A 111 -0.21 5.76 8.39
C ILE A 111 0.80 5.91 7.26
N LEU A 112 0.38 6.38 6.08
CA LEU A 112 1.24 6.59 4.94
C LEU A 112 2.39 7.55 5.28
N MET A 113 2.08 8.69 5.91
CA MET A 113 3.11 9.66 6.29
C MET A 113 4.10 9.08 7.29
N ASN A 114 3.63 8.25 8.23
CA ASN A 114 4.52 7.55 9.14
C ASN A 114 5.43 6.54 8.41
N GLN A 115 4.90 5.79 7.44
CA GLN A 115 5.69 4.89 6.60
C GLN A 115 6.73 5.65 5.77
N LEU A 116 6.35 6.77 5.16
CA LEU A 116 7.27 7.61 4.39
C LEU A 116 8.38 8.22 5.27
N LYS A 117 8.07 8.58 6.52
CA LYS A 117 9.07 9.03 7.50
C LYS A 117 10.09 7.94 7.82
N GLN A 118 9.62 6.71 8.07
CA GLN A 118 10.49 5.57 8.32
C GLN A 118 11.38 5.27 7.10
N SER A 119 10.80 5.24 5.90
CA SER A 119 11.55 5.06 4.66
C SER A 119 12.57 6.17 4.43
N CYS A 120 12.22 7.43 4.70
CA CYS A 120 13.13 8.57 4.57
C CYS A 120 14.32 8.49 5.54
N PHE A 121 14.07 8.03 6.76
CA PHE A 121 15.13 7.78 7.74
C PHE A 121 16.10 6.70 7.27
N VAL A 122 15.59 5.59 6.74
CA VAL A 122 16.45 4.51 6.19
C VAL A 122 17.23 4.99 4.97
N LEU A 123 16.60 5.78 4.10
CA LEU A 123 17.23 6.30 2.88
C LEU A 123 18.35 7.30 3.17
N ASN A 124 18.08 8.31 3.99
CA ASN A 124 18.99 9.46 4.16
C ASN A 124 19.78 9.41 5.50
N GLY A 125 19.54 8.42 6.36
CA GLY A 125 19.96 8.43 7.77
C GLY A 125 19.19 9.46 8.64
N THR A 126 18.25 10.21 8.05
CA THR A 126 17.47 11.23 8.74
C THR A 126 16.10 11.43 8.10
N ALA A 127 15.07 11.68 8.93
CA ALA A 127 13.73 12.03 8.46
C ALA A 127 13.56 13.55 8.23
N LYS A 128 14.62 14.35 8.36
CA LYS A 128 14.56 15.82 8.18
C LYS A 128 13.92 16.25 6.85
N PRO A 129 14.24 15.66 5.68
CA PRO A 129 13.67 16.11 4.40
C PRO A 129 12.15 16.06 4.35
N ILE A 130 11.52 15.05 4.95
CA ILE A 130 10.05 14.93 5.00
C ILE A 130 9.44 15.73 6.16
N MET A 131 10.13 15.83 7.30
CA MET A 131 9.67 16.63 8.44
C MET A 131 9.72 18.14 8.19
N GLN A 132 10.61 18.60 7.30
CA GLN A 132 10.74 20.00 6.90
C GLN A 132 9.79 20.39 5.76
N LEU A 133 9.03 19.43 5.20
CA LEU A 133 7.99 19.78 4.23
C LEU A 133 6.89 20.58 4.93
N SER A 134 6.45 21.65 4.26
CA SER A 134 5.26 22.38 4.70
C SER A 134 4.03 21.47 4.72
N GLU A 135 3.04 21.83 5.54
CA GLU A 135 1.75 21.14 5.58
C GLU A 135 1.08 21.12 4.21
N ALA A 136 1.18 22.23 3.45
CA ALA A 136 0.69 22.31 2.07
C ALA A 136 1.34 21.26 1.15
N ASN A 137 2.66 21.09 1.21
CA ASN A 137 3.38 20.09 0.40
C ASN A 137 3.02 18.66 0.83
N THR A 138 2.84 18.42 2.12
CA THR A 138 2.44 17.11 2.67
C THR A 138 1.03 16.73 2.21
N ASN A 139 0.10 17.69 2.25
CA ASN A 139 -1.26 17.52 1.73
C ASN A 139 -1.29 17.37 0.21
N GLN A 140 -0.43 18.09 -0.52
CA GLN A 140 -0.28 17.93 -1.96
C GLN A 140 0.27 16.55 -2.33
N LEU A 141 1.21 16.00 -1.55
CA LEU A 141 1.71 14.65 -1.74
C LEU A 141 0.58 13.63 -1.62
N TRP A 142 -0.22 13.73 -0.55
CA TRP A 142 -1.39 12.87 -0.36
C TRP A 142 -2.42 13.03 -1.49
N LYS A 143 -2.74 14.27 -1.87
CA LYS A 143 -3.65 14.56 -2.98
C LYS A 143 -3.14 13.98 -4.30
N SER A 144 -1.84 14.08 -4.59
CA SER A 144 -1.24 13.54 -5.82
C SER A 144 -1.36 12.02 -5.94
N LEU A 145 -1.37 11.31 -4.81
CA LEU A 145 -1.59 9.86 -4.75
C LEU A 145 -3.05 9.49 -5.04
N ILE A 146 -4.00 10.24 -4.47
CA ILE A 146 -5.44 10.04 -4.71
C ILE A 146 -5.82 10.44 -6.14
N SER A 147 -5.37 11.62 -6.60
CA SER A 147 -5.68 12.16 -7.92
C SER A 147 -4.85 11.54 -9.05
N ARG A 148 -3.92 10.64 -8.72
CA ARG A 148 -3.05 9.92 -9.67
C ARG A 148 -2.13 10.83 -10.48
N ASN A 149 -1.81 12.02 -9.99
CA ASN A 149 -0.89 12.94 -10.67
C ASN A 149 0.58 12.56 -10.43
N LEU A 150 1.18 11.87 -11.40
CA LEU A 150 2.58 11.46 -11.37
C LEU A 150 3.56 12.66 -11.39
N GLY A 151 3.18 13.77 -12.04
CA GLY A 151 4.03 14.96 -12.14
C GLY A 151 4.26 15.60 -10.77
N ASP A 152 3.17 15.89 -10.06
CA ASP A 152 3.21 16.46 -8.71
C ASP A 152 3.93 15.53 -7.74
N PHE A 153 3.63 14.23 -7.81
CA PHE A 153 4.29 13.22 -7.00
C PHE A 153 5.80 13.22 -7.22
N ASN A 154 6.27 13.25 -8.47
CA ASN A 154 7.70 13.24 -8.78
C ASN A 154 8.42 14.50 -8.30
N VAL A 155 7.80 15.67 -8.41
CA VAL A 155 8.37 16.94 -7.92
C VAL A 155 8.57 16.88 -6.41
N LEU A 156 7.59 16.39 -5.66
CA LEU A 156 7.68 16.26 -4.20
C LEU A 156 8.63 15.13 -3.79
N ASN A 157 8.61 14.00 -4.48
CA ASN A 157 9.48 12.86 -4.20
C ASN A 157 10.97 13.20 -4.38
N LYS A 158 11.31 14.02 -5.38
CA LYS A 158 12.68 14.56 -5.57
C LYS A 158 13.15 15.43 -4.40
N LYS A 159 12.24 16.07 -3.65
CA LYS A 159 12.61 16.86 -2.46
C LYS A 159 12.90 15.97 -1.25
N ILE A 160 12.27 14.80 -1.18
CA ILE A 160 12.39 13.85 -0.06
C ILE A 160 13.61 12.95 -0.24
N ILE A 161 13.81 12.42 -1.44
CA ILE A 161 14.93 11.52 -1.76
C ILE A 161 16.11 12.37 -2.23
N LYS A 162 17.09 12.59 -1.35
CA LYS A 162 18.31 13.34 -1.67
C LYS A 162 19.49 12.41 -1.91
N THR A 163 19.74 11.54 -0.94
CA THR A 163 20.82 10.56 -0.96
C THR A 163 20.23 9.21 -0.61
N ILE A 164 20.60 8.19 -1.37
CA ILE A 164 20.24 6.82 -1.01
C ILE A 164 21.46 6.29 -0.26
N ASP A 165 21.34 5.98 1.03
CA ASP A 165 22.35 5.27 1.81
C ASP A 165 21.95 3.80 1.86
N ARG A 166 20.75 3.52 2.38
CA ARG A 166 20.14 2.18 2.43
C ARG A 166 18.76 2.17 1.80
N ILE A 167 18.36 1.01 1.27
CA ILE A 167 17.08 0.81 0.64
C ILE A 167 16.11 0.24 1.69
N PRO A 168 14.98 0.91 1.97
CA PRO A 168 13.96 0.38 2.87
C PRO A 168 13.21 -0.76 2.18
N VAL A 169 13.43 -2.00 2.65
CA VAL A 169 12.76 -3.19 2.12
C VAL A 169 11.89 -3.84 3.18
N LYS A 170 10.68 -4.23 2.79
CA LYS A 170 9.81 -5.12 3.58
C LYS A 170 9.56 -6.40 2.80
N ILE A 171 9.90 -7.53 3.40
CA ILE A 171 9.69 -8.86 2.83
C ILE A 171 8.49 -9.46 3.54
N TYR A 172 7.47 -9.80 2.75
CA TYR A 172 6.28 -10.49 3.20
C TYR A 172 6.37 -11.94 2.71
N ILE A 173 6.19 -12.89 3.61
CA ILE A 173 6.17 -14.31 3.29
C ILE A 173 4.72 -14.76 3.30
N ALA A 174 4.23 -15.26 2.16
CA ALA A 174 2.86 -15.75 2.04
C ALA A 174 2.60 -16.87 3.06
N GLY A 175 1.47 -16.78 3.77
CA GLY A 175 1.09 -17.76 4.80
C GLY A 175 1.85 -17.64 6.13
N SER A 176 2.80 -16.71 6.28
CA SER A 176 3.50 -16.47 7.54
C SER A 176 3.22 -15.05 8.05
N PRO A 177 2.93 -14.86 9.35
CA PRO A 177 2.76 -13.53 9.95
C PRO A 177 4.05 -12.68 9.96
N ILE A 178 5.19 -13.29 9.59
CA ILE A 178 6.51 -12.67 9.67
C ILE A 178 6.68 -11.63 8.56
N VAL A 179 6.95 -10.39 8.95
CA VAL A 179 7.36 -9.31 8.07
C VAL A 179 8.79 -8.93 8.41
N VAL A 180 9.71 -9.17 7.49
CA VAL A 180 11.11 -8.76 7.68
C VAL A 180 11.27 -7.33 7.16
N GLN A 181 11.69 -6.42 8.03
CA GLN A 181 12.04 -5.06 7.67
C GLN A 181 13.56 -4.91 7.74
N ALA A 182 14.20 -4.71 6.60
CA ALA A 182 15.65 -4.67 6.52
C ALA A 182 16.12 -3.43 5.73
N PRO A 183 17.07 -2.66 6.27
CA PRO A 183 17.73 -1.61 5.53
C PRO A 183 18.87 -2.22 4.70
N ILE A 184 18.66 -2.33 3.39
CA ILE A 184 19.55 -3.05 2.48
C ILE A 184 20.61 -2.12 1.88
N SER A 185 21.86 -2.58 1.77
CA SER A 185 22.90 -1.81 1.07
C SER A 185 22.69 -1.90 -0.44
N LYS A 186 23.08 -0.85 -1.18
CA LYS A 186 22.92 -0.82 -2.65
C LYS A 186 23.71 -1.89 -3.38
N ASP A 187 24.81 -2.33 -2.78
CA ASP A 187 25.76 -3.25 -3.40
C ASP A 187 25.34 -4.71 -3.23
N GLN A 188 24.31 -4.98 -2.41
CA GLN A 188 23.83 -6.33 -2.14
C GLN A 188 22.91 -6.82 -3.25
N THR A 189 23.11 -8.06 -3.67
CA THR A 189 22.24 -8.72 -4.65
C THR A 189 20.94 -9.23 -3.99
N LEU A 190 19.89 -9.44 -4.79
CA LEU A 190 18.63 -9.99 -4.28
C LEU A 190 18.81 -11.36 -3.60
N GLN A 191 19.71 -12.19 -4.12
CA GLN A 191 20.00 -13.51 -3.55
C GLN A 191 20.62 -13.40 -2.16
N GLU A 192 21.59 -12.51 -1.96
CA GLU A 192 22.21 -12.26 -0.66
C GLU A 192 21.15 -11.81 0.36
N ILE A 193 20.29 -10.87 -0.03
CA ILE A 193 19.21 -10.35 0.82
C ILE A 193 18.28 -11.48 1.26
N LEU A 194 17.84 -12.33 0.33
CA LEU A 194 16.94 -13.45 0.62
C LEU A 194 17.63 -14.51 1.49
N SER A 195 18.90 -14.82 1.24
CA SER A 195 19.65 -15.79 2.05
C SER A 195 19.85 -15.31 3.49
N LEU A 196 20.08 -14.02 3.69
CA LEU A 196 20.31 -13.42 5.01
C LEU A 196 19.03 -13.31 5.83
N HIS A 197 17.93 -12.89 5.19
CA HIS A 197 16.69 -12.53 5.88
C HIS A 197 15.62 -13.61 5.83
N THR A 198 15.71 -14.55 4.89
CA THR A 198 14.75 -15.65 4.71
C THR A 198 15.46 -16.98 4.37
N PRO A 199 16.32 -17.50 5.26
CA PRO A 199 17.12 -18.71 4.97
C PRO A 199 16.27 -19.96 4.67
N ASN A 200 15.04 -20.01 5.19
CA ASN A 200 14.10 -21.11 4.96
C ASN A 200 13.51 -21.11 3.54
N LEU A 201 13.54 -19.99 2.81
CA LEU A 201 13.05 -19.90 1.42
C LEU A 201 14.13 -20.27 0.40
N SER A 202 15.42 -20.09 0.72
CA SER A 202 16.52 -20.34 -0.21
C SER A 202 16.99 -21.79 -0.24
N SER A 203 16.64 -22.59 0.78
CA SER A 203 17.08 -23.99 0.93
C SER A 203 16.22 -24.98 0.13
N SER A 204 15.01 -24.60 -0.31
CA SER A 204 14.10 -25.46 -1.08
C SER A 204 14.45 -25.61 -2.56
N SER A 205 15.50 -24.94 -3.06
CA SER A 205 15.98 -25.06 -4.45
C SER A 205 16.87 -26.29 -4.70
N SER A 206 17.16 -27.12 -3.69
CA SER A 206 18.19 -28.18 -3.75
C SER A 206 17.61 -29.60 -3.83
N SER A 207 16.35 -29.76 -4.21
CA SER A 207 15.73 -31.10 -4.33
C SER A 207 14.83 -31.18 -5.55
N ILE A 208 15.45 -31.17 -6.73
CA ILE A 208 14.96 -31.85 -7.95
C ILE A 208 16.16 -32.49 -8.62
#